data_AF-A0AAE1Z144-F1
#
_entry.id   AF-A0AAE1Z144-F1
#
_cell.length_a   1.000
_cell.length_b   1.000
_cell.length_c   1.000
_cell.angle_alpha   90.00
_cell.angle_beta   90.00
_cell.angle_gamma   90.00
#
_symmetry.space_group_name_H-M   'P 1'
#
loop_
_entity.id
_entity.type
_entity.pdbx_description
1 polymer ?
#
loop_
_entity_poly.entity_id
_entity_poly.type
_entity_poly.pdbx_seq_one_letter_code
_entity_poly.pdbx_strand_id
1 'polypeptide(L)'
;MKGEWQDAAVLLQRDPQLASAEITGSGDTALHMAAATRRTKFVKELVKMMSGTELLSMNKHGYTAFCYAAASGIVELAAVMLEKNKNLLTTRGNKQTMPLQIAASLGHKEMVSYLYKFIRVEDLSITEWFNLLIATIRNNMHDIALNILEMHRSNEKSMRYLVLHKDGLSGKRKKTGTALHQFVVKDISDSSSAREEAILKRFLTIFAAVRLPSRCKRIFEQPLMQRKNARLVAERLWSEMLRLEDVNLFEVLGEPAPILHEAAKVGNVGLISMLTLSYPDLIWQQDNNKRYIFHTAVLHRQENVFSLIHQIGSMKELIAIAVDDNNNNILHLAGN
;
A
#
# COMPACT_ATOMS: atom_id res chain seq x y z
N MET A 1 34.77 14.40 8.02
CA MET A 1 35.20 13.80 6.74
C MET A 1 34.09 13.99 5.71
N LYS A 2 34.40 14.36 4.46
CA LYS A 2 33.42 14.62 3.39
C LYS A 2 32.70 13.36 2.86
N GLY A 3 32.84 12.22 3.54
CA GLY A 3 32.28 10.93 3.12
C GLY A 3 33.07 10.28 1.97
N GLU A 4 34.32 10.68 1.76
CA GLU A 4 35.20 10.09 0.74
C GLU A 4 35.83 8.79 1.27
N TRP A 5 35.80 7.74 0.44
CA TRP A 5 36.31 6.41 0.81
C TRP A 5 37.82 6.42 1.08
N GLN A 6 38.56 7.28 0.37
CA GLN A 6 40.02 7.34 0.43
C GLN A 6 40.54 7.63 1.85
N ASP A 7 39.94 8.60 2.54
CA ASP A 7 40.32 8.95 3.91
C ASP A 7 40.04 7.80 4.89
N ALA A 8 38.89 7.15 4.73
CA ALA A 8 38.51 6.01 5.56
C ALA A 8 39.39 4.79 5.28
N ALA A 9 39.76 4.56 4.02
CA ALA A 9 40.59 3.43 3.62
C ALA A 9 41.96 3.45 4.29
N VAL A 10 42.58 4.62 4.45
CA VAL A 10 43.87 4.77 5.15
C VAL A 10 43.76 4.33 6.62
N LEU A 11 42.66 4.71 7.29
CA LEU A 11 42.42 4.32 8.68
C LEU A 11 42.12 2.82 8.81
N LEU A 12 41.25 2.29 7.93
CA LEU A 12 40.86 0.88 7.93
C LEU A 12 42.01 -0.06 7.54
N GLN A 13 42.97 0.39 6.74
CA GLN A 13 44.19 -0.37 6.44
C GLN A 13 45.12 -0.47 7.65
N ARG A 14 45.17 0.57 8.50
CA ARG A 14 45.97 0.58 9.73
C ARG A 14 45.32 -0.25 10.83
N ASP A 15 44.01 -0.13 10.96
CA ASP A 15 43.22 -0.89 11.92
C ASP A 15 41.88 -1.35 11.30
N PRO A 16 41.83 -2.60 10.81
CA PRO A 16 40.62 -3.18 10.23
C PRO A 16 39.43 -3.26 11.19
N GLN A 17 39.67 -3.31 12.51
CA GLN A 17 38.58 -3.43 13.50
C GLN A 17 37.69 -2.19 13.54
N LEU A 18 38.20 -1.05 13.06
CA LEU A 18 37.44 0.19 12.92
C LEU A 18 36.25 0.05 11.95
N ALA A 19 36.23 -0.95 11.06
CA ALA A 19 35.09 -1.21 10.18
C ALA A 19 33.80 -1.52 10.97
N SER A 20 33.96 -2.16 12.13
CA SER A 20 32.89 -2.62 13.01
C SER A 20 32.73 -1.76 14.26
N ALA A 21 33.55 -0.72 14.43
CA ALA A 21 33.49 0.18 15.58
C ALA A 21 32.24 1.08 15.54
N GLU A 22 31.69 1.35 16.73
CA GLU A 22 30.64 2.36 16.92
C GLU A 22 31.23 3.77 16.75
N ILE A 23 30.65 4.56 15.85
CA ILE A 23 31.12 5.94 15.54
C ILE A 23 30.12 7.03 15.96
N THR A 24 28.96 6.64 16.50
CA THR A 24 27.93 7.56 17.00
C THR A 24 27.45 7.16 18.40
N GLY A 25 26.85 8.12 19.12
CA GLY A 25 26.22 7.84 20.42
C GLY A 25 25.10 6.79 20.37
N SER A 26 24.44 6.64 19.21
CA SER A 26 23.42 5.61 18.91
C SER A 26 24.01 4.24 18.57
N GLY A 27 25.33 4.07 18.58
CA GLY A 27 26.00 2.81 18.26
C GLY A 27 25.99 2.48 16.77
N ASP A 28 25.86 3.47 15.90
CA ASP A 28 25.98 3.25 14.46
C ASP A 28 27.45 3.03 14.08
N THR A 29 27.68 2.03 13.25
CA THR A 29 28.98 1.81 12.61
C THR A 29 29.12 2.63 11.32
N ALA A 30 30.32 2.66 10.75
CA ALA A 30 30.55 3.28 9.45
C ALA A 30 29.60 2.75 8.35
N LEU A 31 29.25 1.45 8.40
CA LEU A 31 28.35 0.83 7.43
C LEU A 31 26.90 1.33 7.57
N HIS A 32 26.42 1.53 8.81
CA HIS A 32 25.08 2.11 9.07
C HIS A 32 24.96 3.51 8.46
N MET A 33 25.95 4.37 8.74
CA MET A 33 25.97 5.75 8.24
C MET A 33 26.11 5.80 6.72
N ALA A 34 26.96 4.95 6.14
CA ALA A 34 27.13 4.88 4.69
C ALA A 34 25.84 4.42 3.97
N ALA A 35 25.12 3.45 4.54
CA ALA A 35 23.83 3.00 4.02
C ALA A 35 22.75 4.09 4.14
N ALA A 36 22.62 4.71 5.32
CA ALA A 36 21.66 5.78 5.58
C ALA A 36 21.87 7.00 4.66
N THR A 37 23.13 7.35 4.41
CA THR A 37 23.52 8.48 3.55
C THR A 37 23.72 8.11 2.07
N ARG A 38 23.32 6.89 1.67
CA ARG A 38 23.31 6.42 0.28
C ARG A 38 24.68 6.43 -0.42
N ARG A 39 25.77 6.19 0.32
CA ARG A 39 27.15 6.20 -0.19
C ARG A 39 27.51 4.86 -0.81
N THR A 40 27.01 4.58 -2.01
CA THR A 40 27.17 3.28 -2.70
C THR A 40 28.60 2.79 -2.82
N LYS A 41 29.52 3.64 -3.28
CA LYS A 41 30.95 3.30 -3.37
C LYS A 41 31.54 2.95 -2.01
N PHE A 42 31.21 3.73 -0.98
CA PHE A 42 31.72 3.52 0.38
C PHE A 42 31.21 2.19 0.96
N VAL A 43 29.91 1.90 0.81
CA VAL A 43 29.32 0.62 1.22
C VAL A 43 29.98 -0.55 0.50
N LYS A 44 30.17 -0.47 -0.82
CA LYS A 44 30.81 -1.53 -1.61
C LYS A 44 32.19 -1.88 -1.09
N GLU A 45 33.03 -0.89 -0.89
CA GLU A 45 34.39 -1.15 -0.43
C GLU A 45 34.43 -1.62 1.03
N LEU A 46 33.57 -1.06 1.90
CA LEU A 46 33.49 -1.49 3.30
C LEU A 46 33.00 -2.96 3.42
N VAL A 47 31.97 -3.35 2.67
CA VAL A 47 31.45 -4.74 2.67
C VAL A 47 32.48 -5.75 2.15
N LYS A 48 33.37 -5.36 1.24
CA LYS A 48 34.47 -6.24 0.80
C LYS A 48 35.41 -6.57 1.96
N MET A 49 35.71 -5.59 2.82
CA MET A 49 36.64 -5.74 3.95
C MET A 49 36.02 -6.42 5.17
N MET A 50 34.71 -6.28 5.39
CA MET A 50 34.01 -6.88 6.53
C MET A 50 33.73 -8.38 6.31
N SER A 51 33.63 -9.14 7.39
CA SER A 51 33.10 -10.51 7.40
C SER A 51 31.58 -10.51 7.32
N GLY A 52 30.98 -11.61 6.84
CA GLY A 52 29.52 -11.71 6.72
C GLY A 52 28.78 -11.53 8.06
N THR A 53 29.37 -11.99 9.17
CA THR A 53 28.79 -11.88 10.52
C THR A 53 28.77 -10.44 11.04
N GLU A 54 29.77 -9.63 10.70
CA GLU A 54 29.82 -8.22 11.11
C GLU A 54 28.72 -7.37 10.46
N LEU A 55 28.19 -7.80 9.31
CA LEU A 55 27.06 -7.12 8.67
C LEU A 55 25.75 -7.27 9.47
N LEU A 56 25.66 -8.28 10.35
CA LEU A 56 24.48 -8.53 11.20
C LEU A 56 24.46 -7.64 12.46
N SER A 57 25.52 -6.89 12.71
CA SER A 57 25.62 -5.99 13.87
C SER A 57 24.49 -4.96 13.86
N MET A 58 23.87 -4.78 15.02
CA MET A 58 22.79 -3.82 15.24
C MET A 58 23.29 -2.63 16.05
N ASN A 59 22.77 -1.45 15.74
CA ASN A 59 22.95 -0.27 16.59
C ASN A 59 22.09 -0.35 17.87
N LYS A 60 22.18 0.65 18.75
CA LYS A 60 21.42 0.68 20.03
C LYS A 60 19.90 0.79 19.85
N HIS A 61 19.44 1.13 18.65
CA HIS A 61 18.02 1.12 18.29
C HIS A 61 17.56 -0.23 17.73
N GLY A 62 18.47 -1.21 17.61
CA GLY A 62 18.17 -2.53 17.06
C GLY A 62 18.10 -2.55 15.54
N TYR A 63 18.68 -1.59 14.81
CA TYR A 63 18.73 -1.61 13.35
C TYR A 63 20.09 -2.11 12.86
N THR A 64 20.09 -2.96 11.84
CA THR A 64 21.29 -3.29 11.06
C THR A 64 21.53 -2.25 9.96
N ALA A 65 22.75 -2.19 9.42
CA ALA A 65 23.03 -1.36 8.25
C ALA A 65 22.17 -1.74 7.03
N PHE A 66 21.73 -3.00 6.94
CA PHE A 66 20.82 -3.47 5.90
C PHE A 66 19.40 -2.92 6.08
N CYS A 67 18.94 -2.68 7.31
CA CYS A 67 17.69 -1.94 7.55
C CYS A 67 17.75 -0.52 6.98
N TYR A 68 18.89 0.17 7.15
CA TYR A 68 19.12 1.48 6.54
C TYR A 68 19.22 1.40 5.02
N ALA A 69 19.83 0.35 4.46
CA ALA A 69 19.85 0.13 3.01
C ALA A 69 18.43 -0.05 2.45
N ALA A 70 17.59 -0.87 3.10
CA ALA A 70 16.18 -1.03 2.74
C ALA A 70 15.39 0.29 2.86
N ALA A 71 15.60 1.05 3.94
CA ALA A 71 15.00 2.36 4.16
C ALA A 71 15.48 3.44 3.17
N SER A 72 16.64 3.24 2.55
CA SER A 72 17.19 4.16 1.55
C SER A 72 16.57 3.96 0.16
N GLY A 73 16.02 2.77 -0.11
CA GLY A 73 15.51 2.37 -1.42
C GLY A 73 16.58 2.06 -2.48
N ILE A 74 17.88 2.12 -2.14
CA ILE A 74 18.96 1.88 -3.10
C ILE A 74 19.24 0.37 -3.24
N VAL A 75 18.64 -0.25 -4.25
CA VAL A 75 18.74 -1.70 -4.54
C VAL A 75 20.19 -2.19 -4.59
N GLU A 76 21.09 -1.40 -5.15
CA GLU A 76 22.51 -1.74 -5.26
C GLU A 76 23.18 -1.96 -3.90
N LEU A 77 22.80 -1.18 -2.88
CA LEU A 77 23.32 -1.37 -1.52
C LEU A 77 22.86 -2.70 -0.95
N ALA A 78 21.56 -3.01 -1.10
CA ALA A 78 20.98 -4.25 -0.63
C ALA A 78 21.59 -5.46 -1.35
N ALA A 79 21.82 -5.36 -2.65
CA ALA A 79 22.43 -6.43 -3.44
C ALA A 79 23.83 -6.77 -2.97
N VAL A 80 24.69 -5.77 -2.82
CA VAL A 80 26.08 -5.95 -2.36
C VAL A 80 26.12 -6.56 -0.96
N MET A 81 25.23 -6.13 -0.06
CA MET A 81 25.16 -6.68 1.29
C MET A 81 24.63 -8.13 1.32
N LEU A 82 23.60 -8.46 0.52
CA LEU A 82 23.04 -9.82 0.45
C LEU A 82 23.97 -10.83 -0.23
N GLU A 83 24.78 -10.38 -1.20
CA GLU A 83 25.85 -11.20 -1.78
C GLU A 83 26.84 -11.66 -0.71
N LYS A 84 27.13 -10.79 0.26
CA LYS A 84 28.03 -11.10 1.37
C LYS A 84 27.36 -11.95 2.45
N ASN A 85 26.10 -11.65 2.80
CA ASN A 85 25.36 -12.42 3.81
C ASN A 85 23.84 -12.41 3.55
N LYS A 86 23.31 -13.55 3.13
CA LYS A 86 21.87 -13.72 2.86
C LYS A 86 20.97 -13.65 4.10
N ASN A 87 21.52 -13.89 5.31
CA ASN A 87 20.74 -13.83 6.55
C ASN A 87 20.22 -12.41 6.85
N LEU A 88 20.81 -11.38 6.22
CA LEU A 88 20.34 -10.00 6.32
C LEU A 88 18.90 -9.83 5.82
N LEU A 89 18.47 -10.67 4.88
CA LEU A 89 17.12 -10.63 4.31
C LEU A 89 16.04 -10.74 5.40
N THR A 90 16.24 -11.64 6.37
CA THR A 90 15.29 -11.96 7.44
C THR A 90 15.72 -11.45 8.81
N THR A 91 16.89 -10.80 8.92
CA THR A 91 17.35 -10.20 10.17
C THR A 91 16.43 -9.07 10.57
N ARG A 92 15.76 -9.25 11.71
CA ARG A 92 14.74 -8.34 12.20
C ARG A 92 15.38 -7.18 12.92
N GLY A 93 14.98 -5.96 12.53
CA GLY A 93 15.42 -4.74 13.17
C GLY A 93 14.58 -4.37 14.39
N ASN A 94 14.53 -3.08 14.70
CA ASN A 94 13.69 -2.52 15.76
C ASN A 94 12.22 -2.98 15.62
N LYS A 95 11.55 -3.21 16.75
CA LYS A 95 10.16 -3.70 16.82
C LYS A 95 9.93 -4.97 15.98
N GLN A 96 10.95 -5.81 15.85
CA GLN A 96 10.90 -7.05 15.06
C GLN A 96 10.59 -6.83 13.57
N THR A 97 10.83 -5.64 13.02
CA THR A 97 10.47 -5.32 11.62
C THR A 97 11.52 -5.85 10.64
N MET A 98 11.08 -6.58 9.61
CA MET A 98 11.95 -7.07 8.54
C MET A 98 12.31 -5.95 7.54
N PRO A 99 13.52 -5.95 6.94
CA PRO A 99 13.92 -4.98 5.92
C PRO A 99 12.92 -4.80 4.76
N LEU A 100 12.28 -5.88 4.29
CA LEU A 100 11.22 -5.82 3.26
C LEU A 100 10.06 -4.91 3.70
N GLN A 101 9.60 -5.03 4.94
CA GLN A 101 8.49 -4.24 5.48
C GLN A 101 8.87 -2.76 5.62
N ILE A 102 10.12 -2.48 6.00
CA ILE A 102 10.66 -1.10 6.04
C ILE A 102 10.57 -0.49 4.64
N ALA A 103 11.11 -1.18 3.62
CA ALA A 103 11.06 -0.70 2.23
C ALA A 103 9.63 -0.50 1.73
N ALA A 104 8.71 -1.42 2.05
CA ALA A 104 7.31 -1.33 1.65
C ALA A 104 6.57 -0.17 2.33
N SER A 105 6.82 0.05 3.63
CA SER A 105 6.22 1.15 4.38
C SER A 105 6.63 2.52 3.87
N LEU A 106 7.86 2.63 3.35
CA LEU A 106 8.44 3.84 2.76
C LEU A 106 8.17 3.97 1.25
N GLY A 107 7.47 3.00 0.64
CA GLY A 107 7.08 3.06 -0.77
C GLY A 107 8.23 2.85 -1.76
N HIS A 108 9.33 2.21 -1.36
CA HIS A 108 10.47 1.94 -2.24
C HIS A 108 10.21 0.74 -3.15
N LYS A 109 9.38 0.93 -4.17
CA LYS A 109 8.89 -0.15 -5.06
C LYS A 109 10.00 -1.05 -5.60
N GLU A 110 11.06 -0.48 -6.16
CA GLU A 110 12.15 -1.26 -6.76
C GLU A 110 12.89 -2.11 -5.71
N MET A 111 13.06 -1.58 -4.49
CA MET A 111 13.63 -2.31 -3.37
C MET A 111 12.72 -3.46 -2.92
N VAL A 112 11.41 -3.21 -2.80
CA VAL A 112 10.44 -4.26 -2.46
C VAL A 112 10.44 -5.35 -3.54
N SER A 113 10.36 -4.98 -4.82
CA SER A 113 10.42 -5.93 -5.94
C SER A 113 11.73 -6.73 -5.96
N TYR A 114 12.85 -6.14 -5.53
CA TYR A 114 14.12 -6.86 -5.42
C TYR A 114 14.12 -7.84 -4.26
N LEU A 115 13.82 -7.39 -3.05
CA LEU A 115 13.85 -8.22 -1.84
C LEU A 115 12.80 -9.34 -1.88
N TYR A 116 11.60 -9.04 -2.38
CA TYR A 116 10.48 -9.98 -2.46
C TYR A 116 10.82 -11.26 -3.26
N LYS A 117 11.73 -11.19 -4.24
CA LYS A 117 12.18 -12.35 -5.03
C LYS A 117 12.83 -13.45 -4.20
N PHE A 118 13.34 -13.10 -3.02
CA PHE A 118 14.06 -14.02 -2.15
C PHE A 118 13.24 -14.46 -0.94
N ILE A 119 12.04 -13.89 -0.76
CA ILE A 119 11.19 -14.11 0.41
C ILE A 119 10.31 -15.32 0.17
N ARG A 120 10.24 -16.20 1.17
CA ARG A 120 9.36 -17.36 1.20
C ARG A 120 8.18 -17.10 2.14
N VAL A 121 7.13 -17.90 2.01
CA VAL A 121 5.91 -17.78 2.81
C VAL A 121 6.22 -17.87 4.31
N GLU A 122 7.15 -18.75 4.68
CA GLU A 122 7.49 -19.06 6.08
C GLU A 122 8.35 -17.97 6.75
N ASP A 123 8.93 -17.05 5.97
CA ASP A 123 9.83 -16.02 6.50
C ASP A 123 9.04 -14.90 7.23
N LEU A 124 7.73 -14.78 6.96
CA LEU A 124 6.82 -13.80 7.58
C LEU A 124 5.62 -14.50 8.23
N SER A 125 5.20 -14.00 9.39
CA SER A 125 3.92 -14.37 10.00
C SER A 125 2.73 -13.80 9.22
N ILE A 126 1.52 -14.33 9.43
CA ILE A 126 0.34 -13.87 8.69
C ILE A 126 -0.01 -12.39 8.93
N THR A 127 0.24 -11.89 10.16
CA THR A 127 0.09 -10.47 10.49
C THR A 127 1.08 -9.61 9.71
N GLU A 128 2.28 -10.12 9.49
CA GLU A 128 3.32 -9.42 8.73
C GLU A 128 3.04 -9.40 7.23
N TRP A 129 2.50 -10.51 6.70
CA TRP A 129 1.96 -10.58 5.35
C TRP A 129 0.81 -9.60 5.14
N PHE A 130 -0.11 -9.50 6.11
CA PHE A 130 -1.19 -8.51 6.08
C PHE A 130 -0.65 -7.09 6.07
N ASN A 131 0.30 -6.77 6.96
CA ASN A 131 0.92 -5.44 6.99
C ASN A 131 1.66 -5.10 5.68
N LEU A 132 2.32 -6.09 5.07
CA LEU A 132 2.96 -5.94 3.77
C LEU A 132 1.93 -5.72 2.65
N LEU A 133 0.81 -6.44 2.67
CA LEU A 133 -0.30 -6.24 1.74
C LEU A 133 -0.88 -4.82 1.84
N ILE A 134 -1.13 -4.34 3.07
CA ILE A 134 -1.59 -2.96 3.29
C ILE A 134 -0.55 -1.94 2.77
N ALA A 135 0.73 -2.13 3.08
CA ALA A 135 1.79 -1.23 2.64
C ALA A 135 1.95 -1.20 1.11
N THR A 136 1.83 -2.37 0.45
CA THR A 136 1.90 -2.48 -1.01
C THR A 136 0.70 -1.83 -1.70
N ILE A 137 -0.52 -2.04 -1.17
CA ILE A 137 -1.71 -1.34 -1.68
C ILE A 137 -1.55 0.17 -1.50
N ARG A 138 -1.24 0.67 -0.29
CA ARG A 138 -1.08 2.10 -0.01
C ARG A 138 -0.11 2.78 -0.98
N ASN A 139 1.05 2.16 -1.19
CA ASN A 139 2.11 2.68 -2.05
C ASN A 139 2.02 2.27 -3.53
N ASN A 140 0.84 1.83 -4.00
CA ASN A 140 0.56 1.51 -5.41
C ASN A 140 1.45 0.39 -6.01
N MET A 141 1.94 -0.52 -5.17
CA MET A 141 2.67 -1.73 -5.57
C MET A 141 1.68 -2.89 -5.80
N HIS A 142 0.67 -2.66 -6.65
CA HIS A 142 -0.46 -3.57 -6.86
C HIS A 142 -0.05 -4.93 -7.45
N ASP A 143 1.02 -4.97 -8.24
CA ASP A 143 1.65 -6.19 -8.74
C ASP A 143 2.12 -7.09 -7.59
N ILE A 144 2.80 -6.50 -6.60
CA ILE A 144 3.26 -7.23 -5.41
C ILE A 144 2.06 -7.61 -4.54
N ALA A 145 1.06 -6.74 -4.40
CA ALA A 145 -0.16 -7.04 -3.67
C ALA A 145 -0.92 -8.25 -4.25
N LEU A 146 -1.06 -8.34 -5.58
CA LEU A 146 -1.63 -9.50 -6.26
C LEU A 146 -0.80 -10.76 -6.02
N ASN A 147 0.53 -10.67 -6.09
CA ASN A 147 1.40 -11.81 -5.83
C ASN A 147 1.26 -12.33 -4.39
N ILE A 148 1.12 -11.44 -3.41
CA ILE A 148 0.85 -11.84 -2.01
C ILE A 148 -0.46 -12.63 -1.94
N LEU A 149 -1.54 -12.14 -2.57
CA LEU A 149 -2.81 -12.86 -2.58
C LEU A 149 -2.71 -14.22 -3.28
N GLU A 150 -2.01 -14.30 -4.41
CA GLU A 150 -1.84 -15.58 -5.12
C GLU A 150 -1.02 -16.58 -4.31
N MET A 151 0.03 -16.11 -3.63
CA MET A 151 0.90 -16.93 -2.79
C MET A 151 0.14 -17.60 -1.63
N HIS A 152 -0.90 -16.96 -1.11
CA HIS A 152 -1.74 -17.50 -0.02
C HIS A 152 -3.03 -18.17 -0.51
N ARG A 153 -3.27 -18.28 -1.82
CA ARG A 153 -4.53 -18.77 -2.40
C ARG A 153 -4.92 -20.18 -1.93
N SER A 154 -3.96 -21.07 -1.78
CA SER A 154 -4.20 -22.46 -1.37
C SER A 154 -4.40 -22.64 0.13
N ASN A 155 -4.10 -21.62 0.95
CA ASN A 155 -4.22 -21.68 2.40
C ASN A 155 -5.40 -20.83 2.86
N GLU A 156 -6.57 -21.47 3.01
CA GLU A 156 -7.83 -20.82 3.36
C GLU A 156 -7.72 -19.96 4.64
N LYS A 157 -7.07 -20.48 5.69
CA LYS A 157 -6.89 -19.73 6.96
C LYS A 157 -6.08 -18.45 6.76
N SER A 158 -5.02 -18.53 5.95
CA SER A 158 -4.19 -17.37 5.62
C SER A 158 -4.95 -16.37 4.77
N MET A 159 -5.63 -16.83 3.72
CA MET A 159 -6.43 -15.97 2.84
C MET A 159 -7.54 -15.26 3.63
N ARG A 160 -8.27 -16.00 4.46
CA ARG A 160 -9.30 -15.47 5.35
C ARG A 160 -8.75 -14.37 6.26
N TYR A 161 -7.57 -14.57 6.85
CA TYR A 161 -6.91 -13.52 7.63
C TYR A 161 -6.59 -12.30 6.77
N LEU A 162 -5.99 -12.47 5.59
CA LEU A 162 -5.60 -11.34 4.74
C LEU A 162 -6.79 -10.46 4.30
N VAL A 163 -7.96 -11.06 4.07
CA VAL A 163 -9.13 -10.32 3.56
C VAL A 163 -10.03 -9.76 4.67
N LEU A 164 -10.13 -10.44 5.81
CA LEU A 164 -11.01 -10.03 6.92
C LEU A 164 -10.31 -9.28 8.04
N HIS A 165 -8.99 -9.44 8.21
CA HIS A 165 -8.27 -8.80 9.29
C HIS A 165 -8.36 -7.27 9.15
N LYS A 166 -8.58 -6.60 10.28
CA LYS A 166 -8.70 -5.15 10.37
C LYS A 166 -7.42 -4.61 11.00
N ASP A 167 -6.80 -3.64 10.34
CA ASP A 167 -5.57 -3.03 10.84
C ASP A 167 -5.82 -2.36 12.20
N GLY A 168 -5.21 -2.93 13.24
CA GLY A 168 -5.27 -2.49 14.63
C GLY A 168 -4.08 -1.64 15.05
N LEU A 169 -3.35 -1.00 14.11
CA LEU A 169 -2.18 -0.17 14.43
C LEU A 169 -2.45 0.78 15.61
N SER A 170 -1.95 0.38 16.77
CA SER A 170 -1.96 1.10 18.04
C SER A 170 -1.11 2.37 17.90
N GLY A 171 -1.79 3.51 17.92
CA GLY A 171 -1.24 4.85 17.78
C GLY A 171 -2.32 5.81 17.28
N LYS A 172 -2.10 7.13 17.40
CA LYS A 172 -3.06 8.21 17.07
C LYS A 172 -3.63 8.23 15.63
N ARG A 173 -3.41 7.20 14.81
CA ARG A 173 -3.98 7.06 13.46
C ARG A 173 -5.36 6.41 13.54
N LYS A 174 -6.30 6.89 12.71
CA LYS A 174 -7.64 6.30 12.57
C LYS A 174 -7.49 4.82 12.20
N LYS A 175 -8.27 3.93 12.82
CA LYS A 175 -8.42 2.53 12.41
C LYS A 175 -8.64 2.50 10.89
N THR A 176 -7.91 1.66 10.16
CA THR A 176 -7.94 1.70 8.68
C THR A 176 -8.72 0.56 8.04
N GLY A 177 -9.46 -0.22 8.84
CA GLY A 177 -10.32 -1.30 8.37
C GLY A 177 -9.54 -2.45 7.72
N THR A 178 -10.22 -3.22 6.88
CA THR A 178 -9.65 -4.33 6.10
C THR A 178 -8.73 -3.84 4.97
N ALA A 179 -8.10 -4.77 4.25
CA ALA A 179 -7.33 -4.43 3.04
C ALA A 179 -8.18 -3.72 1.97
N LEU A 180 -9.47 -4.08 1.87
CA LEU A 180 -10.40 -3.46 0.92
C LEU A 180 -10.68 -1.98 1.26
N HIS A 181 -10.66 -1.60 2.54
CA HIS A 181 -10.83 -0.21 2.96
C HIS A 181 -9.69 0.70 2.46
N GLN A 182 -8.52 0.14 2.11
CA GLN A 182 -7.44 0.93 1.50
C GLN A 182 -7.79 1.47 0.10
N PHE A 183 -8.84 0.95 -0.53
CA PHE A 183 -9.31 1.41 -1.83
C PHE A 183 -10.35 2.53 -1.75
N VAL A 184 -10.85 2.91 -0.58
CA VAL A 184 -11.82 4.01 -0.41
C VAL A 184 -11.35 5.29 -1.10
N VAL A 185 -10.11 5.69 -0.86
CA VAL A 185 -9.51 6.93 -1.41
C VAL A 185 -8.81 6.68 -2.76
N LYS A 186 -8.70 5.42 -3.20
CA LYS A 186 -8.04 5.09 -4.47
C LYS A 186 -9.05 5.06 -5.59
N ASP A 187 -8.75 5.80 -6.64
CA ASP A 187 -9.52 5.73 -7.87
C ASP A 187 -9.31 4.36 -8.54
N ILE A 188 -10.34 3.51 -8.42
CA ILE A 188 -10.43 2.20 -9.08
C ILE A 188 -11.51 2.18 -10.17
N SER A 189 -12.03 3.36 -10.54
CA SER A 189 -13.00 3.44 -11.62
C SER A 189 -12.36 2.92 -12.92
N ASP A 190 -13.12 2.11 -13.67
CA ASP A 190 -12.78 1.81 -15.07
C ASP A 190 -13.11 2.98 -15.99
N SER A 191 -13.55 4.14 -15.46
CA SER A 191 -14.00 5.27 -16.26
C SER A 191 -12.81 5.96 -16.92
N SER A 192 -12.29 5.35 -17.98
CA SER A 192 -12.71 5.89 -19.24
C SER A 192 -14.15 5.44 -19.48
N SER A 193 -15.14 6.30 -19.23
CA SER A 193 -16.44 6.10 -19.89
C SER A 193 -16.16 5.80 -21.36
N ALA A 194 -16.95 4.98 -22.08
CA ALA A 194 -16.70 4.76 -23.51
C ALA A 194 -16.51 6.10 -24.29
N ARG A 195 -17.08 7.20 -23.75
CA ARG A 195 -16.87 8.59 -24.16
C ARG A 195 -15.49 9.16 -23.79
N GLU A 196 -15.00 9.03 -22.55
CA GLU A 196 -13.62 9.39 -22.19
C GLU A 196 -12.58 8.48 -22.82
N GLU A 197 -12.88 7.21 -23.08
CA GLU A 197 -12.01 6.28 -23.82
C GLU A 197 -11.99 6.64 -25.29
N ALA A 198 -13.11 7.12 -25.86
CA ALA A 198 -13.18 7.67 -27.21
C ALA A 198 -12.54 9.05 -27.30
N ILE A 199 -12.62 9.88 -26.25
CA ILE A 199 -11.96 11.18 -26.15
C ILE A 199 -10.45 10.97 -25.95
N LEU A 200 -10.01 10.06 -25.08
CA LEU A 200 -8.62 9.65 -24.91
C LEU A 200 -8.10 8.92 -26.15
N LYS A 201 -8.87 8.05 -26.80
CA LYS A 201 -8.51 7.45 -28.09
C LYS A 201 -8.42 8.52 -29.17
N ARG A 202 -9.33 9.50 -29.23
CA ARG A 202 -9.26 10.68 -30.13
C ARG A 202 -8.04 11.54 -29.83
N PHE A 203 -7.76 11.83 -28.56
CA PHE A 203 -6.56 12.56 -28.14
C PHE A 203 -5.30 11.75 -28.49
N LEU A 204 -5.28 10.44 -28.23
CA LEU A 204 -4.19 9.54 -28.62
C LEU A 204 -4.06 9.38 -30.13
N THR A 205 -5.12 9.53 -30.94
CA THR A 205 -5.03 9.55 -32.41
C THR A 205 -4.54 10.89 -32.94
N ILE A 206 -5.01 12.01 -32.36
CA ILE A 206 -4.53 13.36 -32.65
C ILE A 206 -3.03 13.50 -32.29
N PHE A 207 -2.61 12.92 -31.18
CA PHE A 207 -1.21 12.84 -30.75
C PHE A 207 -0.45 11.61 -31.27
N ALA A 208 -1.08 10.67 -31.98
CA ALA A 208 -0.37 9.68 -32.79
C ALA A 208 0.06 10.30 -34.13
N ALA A 209 -0.70 11.29 -34.61
CA ALA A 209 -0.32 12.12 -35.75
C ALA A 209 0.79 13.14 -35.42
N VAL A 210 0.95 13.50 -34.14
CA VAL A 210 2.03 14.37 -33.64
C VAL A 210 3.04 13.54 -32.85
N ARG A 211 4.28 13.41 -33.34
CA ARG A 211 5.34 12.59 -32.72
C ARG A 211 5.66 13.05 -31.29
N LEU A 212 5.00 12.47 -30.28
CA LEU A 212 5.30 12.72 -28.87
C LEU A 212 6.64 12.05 -28.48
N PRO A 213 7.44 12.66 -27.58
CA PRO A 213 8.59 12.00 -26.99
C PRO A 213 8.16 10.76 -26.21
N SER A 214 8.91 9.65 -26.31
CA SER A 214 8.63 8.35 -25.66
C SER A 214 8.36 8.46 -24.15
N ARG A 215 8.89 9.51 -23.52
CA ARG A 215 8.69 9.85 -22.11
C ARG A 215 7.23 10.18 -21.78
N CYS A 216 6.54 10.95 -22.63
CA CYS A 216 5.15 11.37 -22.42
C CYS A 216 4.18 10.19 -22.54
N LYS A 217 4.36 9.33 -23.55
CA LYS A 217 3.57 8.11 -23.71
C LYS A 217 3.65 7.21 -22.47
N ARG A 218 4.86 6.99 -21.95
CA ARG A 218 5.09 6.21 -20.72
C ARG A 218 4.46 6.85 -19.48
N ILE A 219 4.45 8.18 -19.38
CA ILE A 219 3.83 8.92 -18.25
C ILE A 219 2.32 8.73 -18.22
N PHE A 220 1.63 8.57 -19.35
CA PHE A 220 0.18 8.32 -19.39
C PHE A 220 -0.18 6.83 -19.25
N GLU A 221 0.61 5.94 -19.86
CA GLU A 221 0.37 4.48 -19.77
C GLU A 221 0.56 3.96 -18.33
N GLN A 222 1.48 4.53 -17.55
CA GLN A 222 1.74 4.11 -16.17
C GLN A 222 0.53 4.30 -15.22
N PRO A 223 -0.09 5.49 -15.12
CA PRO A 223 -1.32 5.71 -14.35
C PRO A 223 -2.49 4.81 -14.78
N LEU A 224 -2.68 4.61 -16.10
CA LEU A 224 -3.74 3.72 -16.63
C LEU A 224 -3.53 2.27 -16.22
N MET A 225 -2.31 1.74 -16.35
CA MET A 225 -1.97 0.39 -15.90
C MET A 225 -2.05 0.26 -14.37
N GLN A 226 -1.67 1.30 -13.63
CA GLN A 226 -1.79 1.33 -12.17
C GLN A 226 -3.25 1.30 -11.71
N ARG A 227 -4.15 2.03 -12.37
CA ARG A 227 -5.61 2.01 -12.10
C ARG A 227 -6.20 0.63 -12.36
N LYS A 228 -5.86 0.01 -13.49
CA LYS A 228 -6.26 -1.36 -13.80
C LYS A 228 -5.79 -2.35 -12.73
N ASN A 229 -4.52 -2.25 -12.30
CA ASN A 229 -3.99 -3.14 -11.27
C ASN A 229 -4.60 -2.88 -9.88
N ALA A 230 -4.92 -1.62 -9.55
CA ALA A 230 -5.61 -1.29 -8.30
C ALA A 230 -6.99 -1.95 -8.24
N ARG A 231 -7.75 -1.84 -9.34
CA ARG A 231 -9.04 -2.49 -9.49
C ARG A 231 -8.93 -4.01 -9.39
N LEU A 232 -7.97 -4.64 -10.07
CA LEU A 232 -7.76 -6.08 -10.00
C LEU A 232 -7.49 -6.57 -8.56
N VAL A 233 -6.71 -5.82 -7.77
CA VAL A 233 -6.50 -6.15 -6.35
C VAL A 233 -7.81 -6.03 -5.58
N ALA A 234 -8.57 -4.95 -5.77
CA ALA A 234 -9.85 -4.75 -5.09
C ALA A 234 -10.87 -5.85 -5.44
N GLU A 235 -11.01 -6.20 -6.72
CA GLU A 235 -11.85 -7.30 -7.21
C GLU A 235 -11.39 -8.64 -6.66
N ARG A 236 -10.07 -8.89 -6.57
CA ARG A 236 -9.53 -10.13 -6.00
C ARG A 236 -9.88 -10.23 -4.52
N LEU A 237 -9.61 -9.18 -3.73
CA LEU A 237 -9.97 -9.13 -2.31
C LEU A 237 -11.47 -9.36 -2.12
N TRP A 238 -12.29 -8.67 -2.91
CA TRP A 238 -13.74 -8.76 -2.83
C TRP A 238 -14.26 -10.15 -3.19
N SER A 239 -13.75 -10.75 -4.28
CA SER A 239 -14.10 -12.11 -4.68
C SER A 239 -13.76 -13.14 -3.60
N GLU A 240 -12.63 -12.96 -2.91
CA GLU A 240 -12.25 -13.84 -1.79
C GLU A 240 -13.13 -13.63 -0.56
N MET A 241 -13.56 -12.40 -0.26
CA MET A 241 -14.54 -12.16 0.80
C MET A 241 -15.90 -12.80 0.52
N LEU A 242 -16.39 -12.70 -0.73
CA LEU A 242 -17.67 -13.30 -1.14
C LEU A 242 -17.67 -14.83 -1.11
N ARG A 243 -16.50 -15.48 -1.16
CA ARG A 243 -16.38 -16.94 -1.02
C ARG A 243 -16.60 -17.43 0.41
N LEU A 244 -16.56 -16.54 1.40
CA LEU A 244 -16.67 -16.90 2.81
C LEU A 244 -18.14 -16.88 3.22
N GLU A 245 -18.79 -18.05 3.18
CA GLU A 245 -20.24 -18.19 3.46
C GLU A 245 -20.62 -17.93 4.92
N ASP A 246 -19.68 -18.09 5.85
CA ASP A 246 -19.90 -17.97 7.30
C ASP A 246 -19.63 -16.55 7.84
N VAL A 247 -19.43 -15.57 6.96
CA VAL A 247 -19.03 -14.21 7.34
C VAL A 247 -20.14 -13.20 7.06
N ASN A 248 -20.51 -12.44 8.08
CA ASN A 248 -21.37 -11.27 7.90
C ASN A 248 -20.57 -10.10 7.29
N LEU A 249 -20.59 -9.98 5.97
CA LEU A 249 -19.89 -8.92 5.25
C LEU A 249 -20.38 -7.52 5.64
N PHE A 250 -21.64 -7.38 6.04
CA PHE A 250 -22.21 -6.11 6.49
C PHE A 250 -21.49 -5.60 7.75
N GLU A 251 -21.21 -6.50 8.71
CA GLU A 251 -20.47 -6.18 9.93
C GLU A 251 -18.98 -5.95 9.66
N VAL A 252 -18.37 -6.78 8.81
CA VAL A 252 -16.94 -6.65 8.46
C VAL A 252 -16.66 -5.32 7.74
N LEU A 253 -17.52 -4.93 6.80
CA LEU A 253 -17.40 -3.68 6.04
C LEU A 253 -18.00 -2.45 6.75
N GLY A 254 -18.72 -2.66 7.85
CA GLY A 254 -19.28 -1.60 8.68
C GLY A 254 -18.26 -0.95 9.61
N GLU A 255 -17.13 -1.60 9.88
CA GLU A 255 -16.13 -1.11 10.83
C GLU A 255 -14.79 -0.77 10.16
N PRO A 256 -14.14 0.34 10.56
CA PRO A 256 -14.52 1.24 11.66
C PRO A 256 -15.64 2.23 11.29
N ALA A 257 -15.91 2.40 10.00
CA ALA A 257 -17.05 3.11 9.46
C ALA A 257 -17.47 2.39 8.17
N PRO A 258 -18.76 2.41 7.79
CA PRO A 258 -19.22 1.74 6.59
C PRO A 258 -18.45 2.13 5.35
N ILE A 259 -17.88 1.13 4.65
CA ILE A 259 -16.99 1.36 3.51
C ILE A 259 -17.66 2.19 2.41
N LEU A 260 -18.96 1.98 2.16
CA LEU A 260 -19.72 2.73 1.16
C LEU A 260 -19.89 4.19 1.53
N HIS A 261 -20.08 4.49 2.82
CA HIS A 261 -20.15 5.87 3.30
C HIS A 261 -18.80 6.57 3.13
N GLU A 262 -17.71 5.93 3.53
CA GLU A 262 -16.38 6.50 3.35
C GLU A 262 -16.04 6.72 1.87
N ALA A 263 -16.42 5.78 0.99
CA ALA A 263 -16.29 5.94 -0.46
C ALA A 263 -17.17 7.07 -1.00
N ALA A 264 -18.40 7.20 -0.49
CA ALA A 264 -19.32 8.26 -0.88
C ALA A 264 -18.84 9.63 -0.44
N LYS A 265 -18.16 9.79 0.70
CA LYS A 265 -17.56 11.07 1.13
C LYS A 265 -16.54 11.60 0.13
N VAL A 266 -15.74 10.69 -0.45
CA VAL A 266 -14.66 11.04 -1.38
C VAL A 266 -15.06 10.96 -2.85
N GLY A 267 -16.27 10.50 -3.17
CA GLY A 267 -16.76 10.41 -4.54
C GLY A 267 -16.31 9.16 -5.31
N ASN A 268 -15.91 8.09 -4.63
CA ASN A 268 -15.38 6.88 -5.28
C ASN A 268 -16.49 5.98 -5.83
N VAL A 269 -17.06 6.39 -6.96
CA VAL A 269 -18.11 5.65 -7.69
C VAL A 269 -17.65 4.25 -8.09
N GLY A 270 -16.40 4.08 -8.51
CA GLY A 270 -15.87 2.79 -8.96
C GLY A 270 -15.95 1.70 -7.88
N LEU A 271 -15.52 2.04 -6.66
CA LEU A 271 -15.63 1.12 -5.52
C LEU A 271 -17.08 0.85 -5.13
N ILE A 272 -17.93 1.89 -5.09
CA ILE A 272 -19.34 1.73 -4.75
C ILE A 272 -20.01 0.79 -5.75
N SER A 273 -19.90 1.07 -7.05
CA SER A 273 -20.47 0.23 -8.09
C SER A 273 -19.93 -1.20 -8.04
N MET A 274 -18.62 -1.39 -7.84
CA MET A 274 -18.03 -2.74 -7.74
C MET A 274 -18.66 -3.54 -6.60
N LEU A 275 -18.82 -2.95 -5.42
CA LEU A 275 -19.39 -3.65 -4.25
C LEU A 275 -20.90 -3.89 -4.42
N THR A 276 -21.65 -2.88 -4.85
CA THR A 276 -23.11 -2.97 -4.96
C THR A 276 -23.57 -3.82 -6.13
N LEU A 277 -22.76 -4.01 -7.18
CA LEU A 277 -23.08 -4.92 -8.28
C LEU A 277 -23.07 -6.38 -7.84
N SER A 278 -22.14 -6.77 -6.96
CA SER A 278 -22.06 -8.15 -6.46
C SER A 278 -22.84 -8.39 -5.18
N TYR A 279 -23.05 -7.33 -4.37
CA TYR A 279 -23.79 -7.40 -3.10
C TYR A 279 -24.69 -6.16 -2.94
N PRO A 280 -25.85 -6.13 -3.62
CA PRO A 280 -26.74 -4.96 -3.65
C PRO A 280 -27.22 -4.49 -2.28
N ASP A 281 -27.39 -5.41 -1.33
CA ASP A 281 -27.93 -5.08 0.01
C ASP A 281 -27.04 -4.13 0.81
N LEU A 282 -25.77 -3.97 0.43
CA LEU A 282 -24.84 -3.05 1.09
C LEU A 282 -25.31 -1.58 1.02
N ILE A 283 -26.12 -1.21 0.02
CA ILE A 283 -26.66 0.16 -0.12
C ILE A 283 -27.51 0.60 1.07
N TRP A 284 -28.06 -0.38 1.81
CA TRP A 284 -28.92 -0.16 2.97
C TRP A 284 -28.15 0.00 4.27
N GLN A 285 -26.82 -0.12 4.22
CA GLN A 285 -26.00 0.14 5.40
C GLN A 285 -26.13 1.59 5.82
N GLN A 286 -26.39 1.78 7.11
CA GLN A 286 -26.45 3.08 7.74
C GLN A 286 -25.12 3.39 8.43
N ASP A 287 -24.74 4.67 8.43
CA ASP A 287 -23.67 5.15 9.31
C ASP A 287 -24.15 5.35 10.75
N ASN A 288 -23.24 5.81 11.61
CA ASN A 288 -23.51 6.08 13.02
C ASN A 288 -24.57 7.16 13.27
N ASN A 289 -24.97 7.91 12.23
CA ASN A 289 -25.98 8.97 12.29
C ASN A 289 -27.30 8.52 11.64
N LYS A 290 -27.47 7.21 11.39
CA LYS A 290 -28.60 6.60 10.66
C LYS A 290 -28.76 7.09 9.22
N ARG A 291 -27.70 7.61 8.61
CA ARG A 291 -27.73 8.07 7.22
C ARG A 291 -27.49 6.89 6.30
N TYR A 292 -28.15 6.87 5.15
CA TYR A 292 -27.78 5.99 4.02
C TYR A 292 -26.69 6.63 3.14
N ILE A 293 -26.08 5.83 2.25
CA ILE A 293 -24.99 6.28 1.36
C ILE A 293 -25.30 7.60 0.62
N PHE A 294 -26.54 7.79 0.15
CA PHE A 294 -26.92 8.97 -0.63
C PHE A 294 -27.07 10.23 0.21
N HIS A 295 -27.44 10.13 1.49
CA HIS A 295 -27.38 11.25 2.43
C HIS A 295 -25.94 11.74 2.56
N THR A 296 -24.99 10.81 2.63
CA THR A 296 -23.55 11.12 2.70
C THR A 296 -23.06 11.73 1.39
N ALA A 297 -23.46 11.19 0.24
CA ALA A 297 -23.10 11.75 -1.06
C ALA A 297 -23.57 13.21 -1.20
N VAL A 298 -24.80 13.52 -0.78
CA VAL A 298 -25.36 14.89 -0.82
C VAL A 298 -24.63 15.82 0.13
N LEU A 299 -24.43 15.40 1.39
CA LEU A 299 -23.70 16.18 2.40
C LEU A 299 -22.29 16.57 1.93
N HIS A 300 -21.63 15.70 1.17
CA HIS A 300 -20.29 15.93 0.64
C HIS A 300 -20.26 16.44 -0.81
N ARG A 301 -21.42 16.79 -1.39
CA ARG A 301 -21.57 17.34 -2.75
C ARG A 301 -21.02 16.41 -3.85
N GLN A 302 -21.19 15.11 -3.69
CA GLN A 302 -20.68 14.08 -4.59
C GLN A 302 -21.76 13.68 -5.60
N GLU A 303 -21.96 14.53 -6.62
CA GLU A 303 -23.01 14.38 -7.65
C GLU A 303 -22.93 13.02 -8.36
N ASN A 304 -21.73 12.58 -8.75
CA ASN A 304 -21.56 11.31 -9.45
C ASN A 304 -21.99 10.10 -8.59
N VAL A 305 -21.75 10.15 -7.27
CA VAL A 305 -22.23 9.11 -6.36
C VAL A 305 -23.73 9.22 -6.18
N PHE A 306 -24.27 10.44 -6.03
CA PHE A 306 -25.70 10.65 -5.92
C PHE A 306 -26.47 10.16 -7.15
N SER A 307 -25.90 10.33 -8.36
CA SER A 307 -26.50 9.87 -9.61
C SER A 307 -26.82 8.36 -9.62
N LEU A 308 -26.10 7.55 -8.83
CA LEU A 308 -26.36 6.12 -8.68
C LEU A 308 -27.76 5.83 -8.07
N ILE A 309 -28.39 6.81 -7.42
CA ILE A 309 -29.75 6.68 -6.87
C ILE A 309 -30.80 6.39 -7.96
N HIS A 310 -30.51 6.72 -9.22
CA HIS A 310 -31.41 6.40 -10.32
C HIS A 310 -31.35 4.92 -10.72
N GLN A 311 -30.27 4.22 -10.38
CA GLN A 311 -30.07 2.80 -10.71
C GLN A 311 -30.85 1.87 -9.77
N ILE A 312 -31.18 2.32 -8.56
CA ILE A 312 -31.92 1.52 -7.56
C ILE A 312 -33.45 1.54 -7.77
N GLY A 313 -33.96 2.21 -8.81
CA GLY A 313 -35.37 2.16 -9.19
C GLY A 313 -36.31 2.82 -8.17
N SER A 314 -37.41 2.15 -7.82
CA SER A 314 -38.45 2.64 -6.91
C SER A 314 -37.98 2.79 -5.45
N MET A 315 -36.88 2.13 -5.09
CA MET A 315 -36.29 2.17 -3.74
C MET A 315 -35.75 3.55 -3.36
N LYS A 316 -35.49 4.44 -4.33
CA LYS A 316 -35.04 5.81 -4.08
C LYS A 316 -36.01 6.64 -3.23
N GLU A 317 -37.31 6.33 -3.29
CA GLU A 317 -38.34 7.04 -2.53
C GLU A 317 -38.17 6.82 -1.02
N LEU A 318 -37.82 5.61 -0.60
CA LEU A 318 -37.52 5.28 0.80
C LEU A 318 -36.31 6.06 1.31
N ILE A 319 -35.29 6.21 0.47
CA ILE A 319 -34.07 6.95 0.83
C ILE A 319 -34.35 8.46 0.89
N ALA A 320 -35.21 8.98 0.03
CA ALA A 320 -35.56 10.39 -0.01
C ALA A 320 -36.34 10.85 1.24
N ILE A 321 -37.20 9.97 1.79
CA ILE A 321 -38.00 10.26 3.00
C ILE A 321 -37.28 9.91 4.31
N ALA A 322 -36.21 9.11 4.25
CA ALA A 322 -35.45 8.74 5.44
C ALA A 322 -34.81 9.97 6.09
N VAL A 323 -34.67 9.91 7.42
CA VAL A 323 -34.11 10.99 8.23
C VAL A 323 -32.94 10.48 9.06
N ASP A 324 -31.95 11.34 9.24
CA ASP A 324 -30.84 11.10 10.16
C ASP A 324 -31.23 11.33 11.63
N ASP A 325 -30.31 11.09 12.56
CA ASP A 325 -30.56 11.31 14.00
C ASP A 325 -30.95 12.76 14.37
N ASN A 326 -30.68 13.73 13.50
CA ASN A 326 -31.07 15.14 13.68
C ASN A 326 -32.37 15.47 12.92
N ASN A 327 -33.11 14.46 12.47
CA ASN A 327 -34.33 14.60 11.69
C ASN A 327 -34.12 15.30 10.32
N ASN A 328 -32.89 15.27 9.78
CA ASN A 328 -32.61 15.81 8.45
C ASN A 328 -32.85 14.72 7.39
N ASN A 329 -33.75 15.00 6.45
CA ASN A 329 -33.81 14.25 5.20
C ASN A 329 -32.76 14.76 4.19
N ILE A 330 -32.69 14.10 3.04
CA ILE A 330 -31.71 14.43 2.00
C ILE A 330 -31.79 15.89 1.48
N LEU A 331 -32.98 16.52 1.51
CA LEU A 331 -33.15 17.92 1.09
C LEU A 331 -32.58 18.90 2.13
N HIS A 332 -32.75 18.61 3.43
CA HIS A 332 -32.11 19.40 4.48
C HIS A 332 -30.58 19.33 4.35
N LEU A 333 -30.04 18.15 4.05
CA LEU A 333 -28.58 17.97 3.87
C LEU A 333 -28.06 18.70 2.61
N ALA A 334 -28.87 18.85 1.57
CA ALA A 334 -28.48 19.57 0.35
C ALA A 334 -28.39 21.09 0.55
N GLY A 335 -29.19 21.64 1.47
CA GLY A 335 -29.24 23.07 1.77
C GLY A 335 -28.17 23.56 2.76
N ASN A 336 -27.46 22.64 3.43
CA ASN A 336 -26.35 22.94 4.35
C ASN A 336 -25.00 23.04 3.61
#